data_AF-A0A9D8C4S1-F1
#
_entry.id   AF-A0A9D8C4S1-F1
#
_cell.length_a   1.000
_cell.length_b   1.000
_cell.length_c   1.000
_cell.angle_alpha   90.00
_cell.angle_beta   90.00
_cell.angle_gamma   90.00
#
_symmetry.space_group_name_H-M   'P 1'
#
loop_
_entity.id
_entity.type
_entity.pdbx_description
1 polymer ?
#
loop_
_entity_poly.entity_id
_entity_poly.type
_entity_poly.pdbx_seq_one_letter_code
_entity_poly.pdbx_strand_id
1 'polypeptide(L)'
;MPLIRDGNLALDPWVHRGDDDPLADGPTIVSLDRWKRDRDTLLKRNLALGLRLKSDQAPAQVAADLGHFGVVALEFPTFKDGRPFSYAKLLRDRYQYKGEVRAFGHILRDQYLFLDRLGVNSIEVKDAKQLGEWRKAMAEFTVFYQPAADVRRLAMALRRQVANALKPSRPDFDDLTPVADVPPDPDAPPPPSPSRIAVADAKVRAFSHKYGHLSAQKLLAAMIETEFSGRIALVSSFGTEAAVLLHMVSEIDRNLPVLFLDTQKLFGETLRYRDQLVGRLGLANVQTIRPDPARIKELDSNGLLFSRRANLCCQIRKVEPLERALQGYEAWITGRKRYQGRRRAVLPVIEAAAGRVKINPLAGWSKDLLDEYFIEHGLPRHPLEAEGFLSIGCMPCTDRVAPGEDMRAGRWRGQDKDECGIHETPASQSLTSSGL
;
A
#
# COMPACT_ATOMS: atom_id res chain seq x y z
N MET A 1 -16.44 -45.25 12.37
CA MET A 1 -15.04 -45.15 12.84
C MET A 1 -14.94 -43.97 13.79
N PRO A 2 -13.98 -43.93 14.73
CA PRO A 2 -13.75 -42.72 15.51
C PRO A 2 -13.43 -41.54 14.60
N LEU A 3 -14.08 -40.40 14.85
CA LEU A 3 -13.96 -39.19 14.07
C LEU A 3 -13.31 -38.11 14.92
N ILE A 4 -12.25 -37.49 14.41
CA ILE A 4 -11.73 -36.25 14.98
C ILE A 4 -12.30 -35.11 14.14
N ARG A 5 -13.01 -34.17 14.77
CA ARG A 5 -13.53 -32.96 14.14
C ARG A 5 -13.03 -31.74 14.89
N ASP A 6 -12.44 -30.80 14.16
CA ASP A 6 -11.85 -29.58 14.71
C ASP A 6 -10.89 -29.86 15.90
N GLY A 7 -10.13 -30.95 15.81
CA GLY A 7 -9.19 -31.40 16.83
C GLY A 7 -9.77 -32.15 18.03
N ASN A 8 -11.08 -32.38 18.08
CA ASN A 8 -11.76 -33.06 19.18
C ASN A 8 -12.39 -34.38 18.72
N LEU A 9 -12.48 -35.36 19.62
CA LEU A 9 -13.25 -36.57 19.35
C LEU A 9 -14.73 -36.20 19.20
N ALA A 10 -15.33 -36.62 18.10
CA ALA A 10 -16.71 -36.33 17.75
C ALA A 10 -17.49 -37.60 17.46
N LEU A 11 -18.80 -37.53 17.65
CA LEU A 11 -19.73 -38.54 17.14
C LEU A 11 -19.83 -38.39 15.62
N ASP A 12 -19.79 -39.51 14.91
CA ASP A 12 -19.95 -39.54 13.46
C ASP A 12 -21.36 -40.01 13.09
N PRO A 13 -22.27 -39.12 12.68
CA PRO A 13 -23.62 -39.50 12.28
C PRO A 13 -23.67 -40.06 10.85
N TRP A 14 -22.56 -40.00 10.11
CA TRP A 14 -22.50 -40.37 8.70
C TRP A 14 -22.17 -41.84 8.50
N VAL A 15 -22.87 -42.48 7.56
CA VAL A 15 -22.61 -43.86 7.17
C VAL A 15 -22.18 -43.91 5.70
N HIS A 16 -21.01 -44.49 5.42
CA HIS A 16 -20.57 -44.77 4.05
C HIS A 16 -21.39 -45.90 3.45
N ARG A 17 -21.86 -45.73 2.22
CA ARG A 17 -22.58 -46.76 1.45
C ARG A 17 -21.89 -47.02 0.12
N GLY A 18 -21.69 -48.31 -0.20
CA GLY A 18 -21.26 -48.76 -1.52
C GLY A 18 -22.33 -48.49 -2.58
N ASP A 19 -22.01 -48.75 -3.83
CA ASP A 19 -22.87 -48.36 -4.96
C ASP A 19 -24.19 -49.12 -4.98
N ASP A 20 -24.17 -50.38 -4.51
CA ASP A 20 -25.32 -51.27 -4.52
C ASP A 20 -25.90 -51.55 -3.12
N ASP A 21 -25.31 -50.95 -2.08
CA ASP A 21 -25.81 -51.10 -0.71
C ASP A 21 -27.14 -50.36 -0.53
N PRO A 22 -28.09 -50.88 0.29
CA PRO A 22 -29.27 -50.12 0.70
C PRO A 22 -28.88 -48.78 1.35
N LEU A 23 -29.60 -47.70 1.00
CA LEU A 23 -29.42 -46.40 1.65
C LEU A 23 -29.81 -46.52 3.14
N ALA A 24 -29.10 -45.81 4.02
CA ALA A 24 -29.45 -45.81 5.45
C ALA A 24 -30.72 -44.99 5.72
N ASP A 25 -31.30 -45.10 6.91
CA ASP A 25 -32.39 -44.23 7.37
C ASP A 25 -31.89 -42.88 7.93
N GLY A 26 -30.58 -42.61 7.84
CA GLY A 26 -29.93 -41.39 8.37
C GLY A 26 -28.81 -40.83 7.46
N PRO A 27 -28.02 -39.85 7.91
CA PRO A 27 -26.99 -39.19 7.09
C PRO A 27 -26.07 -40.19 6.37
N THR A 28 -25.94 -40.07 5.05
CA THR A 28 -25.25 -41.08 4.23
C THR A 28 -24.21 -40.45 3.32
N ILE A 29 -23.03 -41.06 3.25
CA ILE A 29 -21.97 -40.72 2.29
C ILE A 29 -22.02 -41.73 1.14
N VAL A 30 -22.21 -41.26 -0.10
CA VAL A 30 -22.25 -42.08 -1.31
C VAL A 30 -21.02 -41.84 -2.20
N SER A 31 -20.69 -42.79 -3.08
CA SER A 31 -19.65 -42.57 -4.08
C SER A 31 -20.08 -41.54 -5.15
N LEU A 32 -19.10 -41.00 -5.87
CA LEU A 32 -19.35 -40.20 -7.06
C LEU A 32 -20.15 -40.94 -8.14
N ASP A 33 -19.87 -42.23 -8.33
CA ASP A 33 -20.53 -43.03 -9.37
C ASP A 33 -22.01 -43.24 -9.02
N ARG A 34 -22.31 -43.51 -7.75
CA ARG A 34 -23.67 -43.59 -7.23
C ARG A 34 -24.40 -42.25 -7.30
N TRP A 35 -23.74 -41.14 -6.99
CA TRP A 35 -24.33 -39.80 -7.17
C TRP A 35 -24.74 -39.56 -8.62
N LYS A 36 -23.86 -39.88 -9.59
CA LYS A 36 -24.13 -39.70 -11.02
C LYS A 36 -25.29 -40.58 -11.51
N ARG A 37 -25.40 -41.82 -11.00
CA ARG A 37 -26.46 -42.77 -11.38
C ARG A 37 -27.81 -42.46 -10.74
N ASP A 38 -27.82 -42.15 -9.44
CA ASP A 38 -29.04 -42.14 -8.61
C ASP A 38 -29.44 -40.73 -8.12
N ARG A 39 -28.93 -39.67 -8.75
CA ARG A 39 -29.06 -38.26 -8.31
C ARG A 39 -30.46 -37.88 -7.84
N ASP A 40 -31.47 -38.10 -8.68
CA ASP A 40 -32.84 -37.67 -8.38
C ASP A 40 -33.46 -38.44 -7.21
N THR A 41 -33.14 -39.73 -7.09
CA THR A 41 -33.60 -40.58 -5.97
C THR A 41 -32.95 -40.12 -4.66
N LEU A 42 -31.65 -39.81 -4.70
CA LEU A 42 -30.90 -39.31 -3.53
C LEU A 42 -31.42 -37.94 -3.06
N LEU A 43 -31.78 -37.05 -3.98
CA LEU A 43 -32.36 -35.74 -3.66
C LEU A 43 -33.78 -35.84 -3.09
N LYS A 44 -34.61 -36.74 -3.60
CA LYS A 44 -35.98 -36.97 -3.10
C LYS A 44 -36.04 -37.52 -1.68
N ARG A 45 -34.96 -38.15 -1.22
CA ARG A 45 -34.87 -38.75 0.13
C ARG A 45 -34.95 -37.71 1.25
N ASN A 46 -34.68 -36.44 0.97
CA ASN A 46 -34.73 -35.33 1.92
C ASN A 46 -33.98 -35.60 3.25
N LEU A 47 -32.86 -36.34 3.16
CA LEU A 47 -31.97 -36.63 4.26
C LEU A 47 -30.56 -36.14 3.92
N ALA A 48 -29.75 -35.87 4.95
CA ALA A 48 -28.40 -35.35 4.77
C ALA A 48 -27.56 -36.28 3.88
N LEU A 49 -26.97 -35.70 2.85
CA LEU A 49 -26.17 -36.40 1.86
C LEU A 49 -24.71 -35.96 1.93
N GLY A 50 -23.81 -36.91 1.81
CA GLY A 50 -22.38 -36.71 1.69
C GLY A 50 -21.84 -37.37 0.44
N LEU A 51 -20.71 -36.86 -0.05
CA LEU A 51 -20.04 -37.37 -1.23
C LEU A 51 -18.66 -37.90 -0.87
N ARG A 52 -18.33 -39.08 -1.34
CA ARG A 52 -16.98 -39.64 -1.31
C ARG A 52 -16.30 -39.48 -2.66
N LEU A 53 -15.12 -38.86 -2.65
CA LEU A 53 -14.25 -38.71 -3.82
C LEU A 53 -12.99 -39.57 -3.66
N LYS A 54 -12.75 -40.44 -4.64
CA LYS A 54 -11.47 -41.15 -4.78
C LYS A 54 -10.36 -40.17 -5.19
N SER A 55 -9.11 -40.56 -4.96
CA SER A 55 -7.93 -39.72 -5.28
C SER A 55 -7.80 -39.30 -6.75
N ASP A 56 -8.39 -40.04 -7.68
CA ASP A 56 -8.45 -39.76 -9.12
C ASP A 56 -9.70 -38.96 -9.54
N GLN A 57 -10.62 -38.68 -8.60
CA GLN A 57 -11.87 -37.98 -8.84
C GLN A 57 -11.78 -36.53 -8.34
N ALA A 58 -11.42 -35.61 -9.25
CA ALA A 58 -11.31 -34.20 -8.91
C ALA A 58 -12.67 -33.55 -8.54
N PRO A 59 -12.70 -32.60 -7.57
CA PRO A 59 -13.92 -31.87 -7.18
C PRO A 59 -14.62 -31.14 -8.33
N ALA A 60 -13.90 -30.81 -9.41
CA ALA A 60 -14.46 -30.22 -10.62
C ALA A 60 -15.64 -31.04 -11.20
N GLN A 61 -15.64 -32.36 -11.02
CA GLN A 61 -16.69 -33.24 -11.52
C GLN A 61 -18.05 -33.04 -10.83
N VAL A 62 -18.07 -32.40 -9.66
CA VAL A 62 -19.28 -32.16 -8.84
C VAL A 62 -19.45 -30.71 -8.47
N ALA A 63 -18.71 -29.79 -9.10
CA ALA A 63 -18.67 -28.39 -8.69
C ALA A 63 -20.06 -27.72 -8.65
N ALA A 64 -20.94 -28.06 -9.59
CA ALA A 64 -22.31 -27.55 -9.65
C ALA A 64 -23.23 -28.13 -8.56
N ASP A 65 -22.91 -29.33 -8.06
CA ASP A 65 -23.74 -30.07 -7.09
C ASP A 65 -23.25 -29.93 -5.65
N LEU A 66 -22.12 -29.23 -5.40
CA LEU A 66 -21.51 -29.14 -4.07
C LEU A 66 -22.47 -28.63 -2.99
N GLY A 67 -23.46 -27.81 -3.35
CA GLY A 67 -24.48 -27.31 -2.42
C GLY A 67 -25.40 -28.38 -1.84
N HIS A 68 -25.47 -29.57 -2.43
CA HIS A 68 -26.28 -30.68 -1.94
C HIS A 68 -25.59 -31.52 -0.86
N PHE A 69 -24.28 -31.37 -0.68
CA PHE A 69 -23.51 -32.22 0.22
C PHE A 69 -23.20 -31.52 1.54
N GLY A 70 -23.60 -32.13 2.65
CA GLY A 70 -23.18 -31.72 3.99
C GLY A 70 -21.73 -32.08 4.31
N VAL A 71 -21.21 -33.13 3.67
CA VAL A 71 -19.82 -33.57 3.77
C VAL A 71 -19.26 -33.98 2.41
N VAL A 72 -18.02 -33.60 2.13
CA VAL A 72 -17.19 -34.13 1.04
C VAL A 72 -16.01 -34.87 1.65
N ALA A 73 -16.04 -36.20 1.56
CA ALA A 73 -15.02 -37.11 2.07
C ALA A 73 -13.98 -37.45 0.99
N LEU A 74 -12.73 -37.09 1.24
CA LEU A 74 -11.58 -37.31 0.37
C LEU A 74 -10.83 -38.56 0.80
N GLU A 75 -10.71 -39.52 -0.11
CA GLU A 75 -10.03 -40.79 0.14
C GLU A 75 -8.51 -40.65 -0.01
N PHE A 76 -7.78 -41.18 0.96
CA PHE A 76 -6.34 -41.37 0.92
C PHE A 76 -6.04 -42.85 0.66
N PRO A 77 -5.81 -43.27 -0.59
CA PRO A 77 -5.49 -44.67 -0.90
C PRO A 77 -4.14 -45.09 -0.31
N THR A 78 -3.19 -44.15 -0.26
CA THR A 78 -1.89 -44.32 0.41
C THR A 78 -1.50 -43.01 1.07
N PHE A 79 -0.65 -43.06 2.09
CA PHE A 79 -0.14 -41.84 2.73
C PHE A 79 0.74 -40.97 1.82
N LYS A 80 1.20 -41.50 0.68
CA LYS A 80 2.05 -40.79 -0.28
C LYS A 80 1.25 -39.98 -1.30
N ASP A 81 -0.07 -40.10 -1.31
CA ASP A 81 -0.91 -39.42 -2.30
C ASP A 81 -1.22 -37.98 -1.88
N GLY A 82 -0.69 -37.02 -2.64
CA GLY A 82 -0.88 -35.59 -2.40
C GLY A 82 -2.17 -35.00 -3.01
N ARG A 83 -2.90 -35.73 -3.87
CA ARG A 83 -4.06 -35.17 -4.58
C ARG A 83 -5.19 -34.73 -3.64
N PRO A 84 -5.57 -35.51 -2.60
CA PRO A 84 -6.58 -35.08 -1.64
C PRO A 84 -6.25 -33.74 -0.94
N PHE A 85 -4.97 -33.44 -0.66
CA PHE A 85 -4.56 -32.13 -0.12
C PHE A 85 -4.93 -30.99 -1.09
N SER A 86 -4.62 -31.17 -2.37
CA SER A 86 -4.97 -30.19 -3.41
C SER A 86 -6.49 -30.04 -3.54
N TYR A 87 -7.24 -31.14 -3.42
CA TYR A 87 -8.69 -31.13 -3.50
C TYR A 87 -9.34 -30.40 -2.32
N ALA A 88 -8.83 -30.59 -1.09
CA ALA A 88 -9.29 -29.83 0.08
C ALA A 88 -9.13 -28.32 -0.13
N LYS A 89 -7.96 -27.90 -0.64
CA LYS A 89 -7.69 -26.49 -0.97
C LYS A 89 -8.63 -25.97 -2.05
N LEU A 90 -8.85 -26.72 -3.13
CA LEU A 90 -9.76 -26.31 -4.21
C LEU A 90 -11.20 -26.17 -3.71
N LEU A 91 -11.67 -27.08 -2.85
CA LEU A 91 -13.00 -27.01 -2.25
C LEU A 91 -13.21 -25.70 -1.48
N ARG A 92 -12.22 -25.25 -0.70
CA ARG A 92 -12.30 -23.99 0.06
C ARG A 92 -12.09 -22.75 -0.81
N ASP A 93 -11.02 -22.70 -1.59
CA ASP A 93 -10.59 -21.47 -2.25
C ASP A 93 -11.34 -21.22 -3.56
N ARG A 94 -11.47 -22.25 -4.40
CA ARG A 94 -12.05 -22.12 -5.74
C ARG A 94 -13.55 -22.31 -5.73
N TYR A 95 -14.02 -23.36 -5.06
CA TYR A 95 -15.43 -23.73 -5.06
C TYR A 95 -16.21 -23.15 -3.87
N GLN A 96 -15.53 -22.49 -2.93
CA GLN A 96 -16.14 -21.83 -1.77
C GLN A 96 -17.08 -22.74 -0.96
N TYR A 97 -16.82 -24.04 -0.98
CA TYR A 97 -17.60 -25.05 -0.28
C TYR A 97 -17.52 -24.79 1.23
N LYS A 98 -18.67 -24.72 1.90
CA LYS A 98 -18.78 -24.40 3.33
C LYS A 98 -19.06 -25.62 4.22
N GLY A 99 -19.39 -26.77 3.63
CA GLY A 99 -19.67 -27.99 4.36
C GLY A 99 -18.41 -28.67 4.93
N GLU A 100 -18.60 -29.84 5.54
CA GLU A 100 -17.53 -30.64 6.12
C GLU A 100 -16.61 -31.18 5.01
N VAL A 101 -15.30 -30.95 5.13
CA VAL A 101 -14.30 -31.60 4.28
C VAL A 101 -13.62 -32.63 5.16
N ARG A 102 -13.85 -33.90 4.83
CA ARG A 102 -13.41 -35.04 5.62
C ARG A 102 -12.26 -35.75 4.93
N ALA A 103 -11.26 -36.16 5.68
CA ALA A 103 -10.20 -37.03 5.22
C ALA A 103 -10.40 -38.45 5.79
N PHE A 104 -10.27 -39.49 4.97
CA PHE A 104 -10.31 -40.87 5.45
C PHE A 104 -9.34 -41.77 4.66
N GLY A 105 -9.01 -42.95 5.21
CA GLY A 105 -8.08 -43.90 4.61
C GLY A 105 -6.69 -43.88 5.25
N HIS A 106 -5.65 -43.92 4.44
CA HIS A 106 -4.25 -44.00 4.89
C HIS A 106 -3.66 -42.61 5.17
N ILE A 107 -3.97 -42.07 6.35
CA ILE A 107 -3.49 -40.75 6.76
C ILE A 107 -2.55 -40.93 7.96
N LEU A 108 -1.39 -40.29 7.88
CA LEU A 108 -0.45 -40.26 8.98
C LEU A 108 -0.77 -39.11 9.94
N ARG A 109 -0.42 -39.29 11.21
CA ARG A 109 -0.69 -38.31 12.25
C ARG A 109 0.04 -36.98 12.03
N ASP A 110 1.25 -37.01 11.45
CA ASP A 110 2.04 -35.83 11.06
C ASP A 110 1.42 -35.03 9.89
N GLN A 111 0.56 -35.66 9.09
CA GLN A 111 -0.15 -35.02 7.99
C GLN A 111 -1.36 -34.19 8.46
N TYR A 112 -1.87 -34.47 9.67
CA TYR A 112 -3.11 -33.89 10.16
C TYR A 112 -3.10 -32.37 10.19
N LEU A 113 -2.01 -31.77 10.68
CA LEU A 113 -1.86 -30.33 10.72
C LEU A 113 -1.94 -29.73 9.31
N PHE A 114 -1.26 -30.31 8.33
CA PHE A 114 -1.29 -29.78 6.97
C PHE A 114 -2.68 -29.88 6.33
N LEU A 115 -3.42 -30.95 6.65
CA LEU A 115 -4.81 -31.11 6.21
C LEU A 115 -5.73 -30.04 6.81
N ASP A 116 -5.62 -29.78 8.11
CA ASP A 116 -6.33 -28.68 8.80
C ASP A 116 -6.06 -27.33 8.11
N ARG A 117 -4.79 -27.05 7.82
CA ARG A 117 -4.38 -25.82 7.13
C ARG A 117 -4.97 -25.70 5.73
N LEU A 118 -5.26 -26.81 5.05
CA LEU A 118 -5.90 -26.82 3.73
C LEU A 118 -7.43 -26.85 3.80
N GLY A 119 -8.01 -26.79 5.01
CA GLY A 119 -9.45 -26.67 5.23
C GLY A 119 -10.19 -27.99 5.40
N VAL A 120 -9.47 -29.10 5.61
CA VAL A 120 -10.03 -30.34 6.14
C VAL A 120 -10.38 -30.11 7.60
N ASN A 121 -11.64 -30.32 7.98
CA ASN A 121 -12.12 -30.08 9.35
C ASN A 121 -12.49 -31.37 10.09
N SER A 122 -12.42 -32.51 9.42
CA SER A 122 -12.64 -33.82 10.06
C SER A 122 -11.77 -34.92 9.47
N ILE A 123 -11.40 -35.89 10.30
CA ILE A 123 -10.61 -37.05 9.90
C ILE A 123 -11.10 -38.33 10.57
N GLU A 124 -11.24 -39.38 9.77
CA GLU A 124 -11.51 -40.72 10.28
C GLU A 124 -10.21 -41.41 10.68
N VAL A 125 -10.13 -41.83 11.94
CA VAL A 125 -8.93 -42.47 12.49
C VAL A 125 -9.23 -43.91 12.91
N LYS A 126 -8.21 -44.77 12.88
CA LYS A 126 -8.37 -46.19 13.24
C LYS A 126 -8.54 -46.40 14.75
N ASP A 127 -7.88 -45.58 15.57
CA ASP A 127 -7.91 -45.70 17.03
C ASP A 127 -8.03 -44.32 17.71
N ALA A 128 -9.17 -44.08 18.37
CA ALA A 128 -9.43 -42.85 19.12
C ALA A 128 -8.64 -42.75 20.43
N LYS A 129 -8.07 -43.84 20.95
CA LYS A 129 -7.22 -43.80 22.16
C LYS A 129 -5.97 -42.95 21.95
N GLN A 130 -5.59 -42.70 20.70
CA GLN A 130 -4.49 -41.83 20.31
C GLN A 130 -4.88 -40.37 20.12
N LEU A 131 -6.10 -39.94 20.50
CA LEU A 131 -6.54 -38.54 20.37
C LEU A 131 -5.52 -37.54 20.92
N GLY A 132 -4.88 -37.87 22.05
CA GLY A 132 -3.79 -37.07 22.62
C GLY A 132 -2.61 -36.89 21.66
N GLU A 133 -2.20 -37.94 20.94
CA GLU A 133 -1.14 -37.89 19.95
C GLU A 133 -1.54 -37.10 18.69
N TRP A 134 -2.77 -37.26 18.20
CA TRP A 134 -3.29 -36.47 17.08
C TRP A 134 -3.43 -34.98 17.43
N ARG A 135 -3.82 -34.65 18.66
CA ARG A 135 -3.82 -33.27 19.17
C ARG A 135 -2.41 -32.69 19.25
N LYS A 136 -1.41 -33.49 19.64
CA LYS A 136 -0.01 -33.04 19.64
C LYS A 136 0.45 -32.63 18.23
N ALA A 137 0.05 -33.33 17.16
CA ALA A 137 0.44 -32.97 15.79
C ALA A 137 0.01 -31.54 15.42
N MET A 138 -1.15 -31.10 15.91
CA MET A 138 -1.66 -29.74 15.65
C MET A 138 -0.82 -28.62 16.27
N ALA A 139 -0.02 -28.96 17.30
CA ALA A 139 0.81 -28.03 18.05
C ALA A 139 2.32 -28.15 17.72
N GLU A 140 2.73 -29.16 16.93
CA GLU A 140 4.15 -29.39 16.62
C GLU A 140 4.79 -28.29 15.80
N PHE A 141 4.03 -27.70 14.86
CA PHE A 141 4.47 -26.53 14.12
C PHE A 141 3.64 -25.33 14.56
N THR A 142 4.35 -24.33 15.08
CA THR A 142 3.76 -23.08 15.58
C THR A 142 3.96 -21.90 14.63
N VAL A 143 4.81 -22.07 13.61
CA VAL A 143 5.22 -21.00 12.68
C VAL A 143 5.10 -21.49 11.24
N PHE A 144 4.43 -20.69 10.41
CA PHE A 144 4.18 -21.04 9.01
C PHE A 144 4.60 -19.91 8.07
N TYR A 145 5.27 -20.25 6.97
CA TYR A 145 5.73 -19.25 6.01
C TYR A 145 4.70 -18.91 4.94
N GLN A 146 3.83 -19.86 4.59
CA GLN A 146 2.87 -19.73 3.50
C GLN A 146 1.44 -19.59 4.03
N PRO A 147 0.61 -18.71 3.43
CA PRO A 147 -0.82 -18.64 3.73
C PRO A 147 -1.50 -19.96 3.33
N ALA A 148 -2.53 -20.34 4.06
CA ALA A 148 -3.37 -21.49 3.75
C ALA A 148 -4.85 -21.13 3.96
N ALA A 149 -5.75 -22.11 4.01
CA ALA A 149 -7.17 -21.87 4.26
C ALA A 149 -7.46 -21.48 5.73
N ASP A 150 -6.47 -21.64 6.61
CA ASP A 150 -6.54 -21.24 8.01
C ASP A 150 -6.26 -19.73 8.23
N VAL A 151 -6.70 -19.20 9.38
CA VAL A 151 -6.46 -17.81 9.78
C VAL A 151 -5.20 -17.64 10.64
N ARG A 152 -4.30 -18.64 10.64
CA ARG A 152 -3.10 -18.63 11.50
C ARG A 152 -2.10 -17.57 11.03
N ARG A 153 -1.43 -16.95 12.00
CA ARG A 153 -0.43 -15.90 11.72
C ARG A 153 0.82 -16.50 11.07
N LEU A 154 1.29 -15.85 10.01
CA LEU A 154 2.50 -16.25 9.29
C LEU A 154 3.77 -15.79 10.00
N ALA A 155 4.88 -16.47 9.73
CA ALA A 155 6.22 -16.17 10.21
C ALA A 155 6.61 -14.70 9.98
N MET A 156 6.24 -14.14 8.81
CA MET A 156 6.50 -12.73 8.51
C MET A 156 5.69 -11.78 9.39
N ALA A 157 4.43 -12.13 9.71
CA ALA A 157 3.59 -11.35 10.60
C ALA A 157 4.09 -11.42 12.05
N LEU A 158 4.50 -12.62 12.50
CA LEU A 158 5.12 -12.82 13.82
C LEU A 158 6.45 -12.05 13.93
N ARG A 159 7.31 -12.12 12.90
CA ARG A 159 8.55 -11.32 12.85
C ARG A 159 8.27 -9.83 12.88
N ARG A 160 7.22 -9.35 12.20
CA ARG A 160 6.82 -7.95 12.24
C ARG A 160 6.29 -7.55 13.62
N GLN A 161 5.53 -8.42 14.28
CA GLN A 161 5.03 -8.20 15.63
C GLN A 161 6.18 -8.18 16.64
N VAL A 162 7.09 -9.15 16.58
CA VAL A 162 8.29 -9.20 17.42
C VAL A 162 9.20 -8.02 17.12
N ALA A 163 9.40 -7.64 15.85
CA ALA A 163 10.13 -6.41 15.51
C ALA A 163 9.41 -5.16 16.03
N ASN A 164 8.08 -5.15 16.12
CA ASN A 164 7.31 -4.06 16.69
C ASN A 164 7.29 -4.05 18.23
N ALA A 165 7.46 -5.21 18.87
CA ALA A 165 7.47 -5.37 20.34
C ALA A 165 8.87 -5.30 20.94
N LEU A 166 9.89 -5.71 20.18
CA LEU A 166 11.32 -5.50 20.39
C LEU A 166 11.79 -4.19 19.76
N LYS A 167 10.90 -3.41 19.12
CA LYS A 167 11.12 -1.96 19.16
C LYS A 167 11.23 -1.70 20.64
N PRO A 168 12.38 -1.24 21.15
CA PRO A 168 12.41 -0.75 22.51
C PRO A 168 11.21 0.19 22.64
N SER A 169 10.54 0.25 23.81
CA SER A 169 9.88 1.50 24.19
C SER A 169 10.86 2.55 23.73
N ARG A 170 10.50 3.34 22.70
CA ARG A 170 11.45 4.26 22.05
C ARG A 170 12.26 4.77 23.23
N PRO A 171 13.60 4.55 23.29
CA PRO A 171 14.37 5.38 24.20
C PRO A 171 13.80 6.76 23.93
N ASP A 172 13.45 7.49 24.98
CA ASP A 172 13.20 8.91 24.83
C ASP A 172 14.43 9.41 24.08
N PHE A 173 14.36 9.40 22.76
CA PHE A 173 15.36 9.92 21.85
C PHE A 173 14.93 11.36 21.71
N ASP A 174 14.88 11.97 22.90
CA ASP A 174 15.18 13.32 23.25
C ASP A 174 16.69 13.57 23.07
N ASP A 175 17.38 12.76 22.26
CA ASP A 175 18.50 13.25 21.46
C ASP A 175 17.97 14.13 20.31
N LEU A 176 17.21 15.14 20.74
CA LEU A 176 17.05 16.44 20.13
C LEU A 176 18.44 17.08 20.09
N THR A 177 19.28 16.62 19.17
CA THR A 177 19.94 17.63 18.38
C THR A 177 18.87 18.14 17.43
N PRO A 178 18.29 19.34 17.61
CA PRO A 178 17.40 19.91 16.61
C PRO A 178 18.15 19.94 15.28
N VAL A 179 17.45 20.12 14.16
CA VAL A 179 18.13 20.39 12.87
C VAL A 179 19.17 21.53 13.02
N ALA A 180 18.96 22.43 13.99
CA ALA A 180 19.88 23.50 14.39
C ALA A 180 21.28 23.04 14.83
N ASP A 181 21.44 21.83 15.36
CA ASP A 181 22.72 21.31 15.88
C ASP A 181 23.53 20.56 14.80
N VAL A 182 22.94 20.32 13.63
CA VAL A 182 23.70 19.91 12.45
C VAL A 182 24.28 21.17 11.83
N PRO A 183 25.60 21.24 11.58
CA PRO A 183 26.20 22.39 10.93
C PRO A 183 25.40 22.75 9.68
N PRO A 184 25.04 24.04 9.50
CA PRO A 184 24.31 24.46 8.32
C PRO A 184 25.10 24.04 7.09
N ASP A 185 24.38 23.70 6.03
CA ASP A 185 25.01 23.42 4.74
C ASP A 185 25.98 24.57 4.39
N PRO A 186 27.27 24.29 4.17
CA PRO A 186 28.27 25.33 3.94
C PRO A 186 27.99 26.13 2.65
N ASP A 187 27.25 25.53 1.71
CA ASP A 187 26.81 26.15 0.47
C ASP A 187 25.37 26.69 0.55
N ALA A 188 24.77 26.70 1.75
CA ALA A 188 23.43 27.23 1.93
C ALA A 188 23.41 28.73 1.59
N PRO A 189 22.38 29.20 0.85
CA PRO A 189 22.20 30.64 0.70
C PRO A 189 22.02 31.28 2.09
N PRO A 190 22.54 32.51 2.29
CA PRO A 190 22.24 33.26 3.50
C PRO A 190 20.72 33.44 3.64
N PRO A 191 20.21 33.52 4.88
CA PRO A 191 18.80 33.79 5.10
C PRO A 191 18.38 35.09 4.40
N PRO A 192 17.14 35.18 3.89
CA PRO A 192 16.68 36.37 3.19
C PRO A 192 16.71 37.58 4.12
N SER A 193 17.21 38.72 3.62
CA SER A 193 17.22 39.96 4.41
C SER A 193 15.79 40.41 4.77
N PRO A 194 15.58 41.12 5.88
CA PRO A 194 14.26 41.64 6.25
C PRO A 194 13.60 42.47 5.13
N SER A 195 14.42 43.23 4.38
CA SER A 195 13.96 43.98 3.21
C SER A 195 13.42 43.06 2.11
N ARG A 196 14.12 41.96 1.80
CA ARG A 196 13.66 40.99 0.80
C ARG A 196 12.35 40.31 1.22
N ILE A 197 12.21 39.99 2.50
CA ILE A 197 10.95 39.44 3.06
C ILE A 197 9.81 40.45 2.87
N ALA A 198 10.01 41.71 3.28
CA ALA A 198 9.00 42.75 3.15
C ALA A 198 8.57 43.00 1.69
N VAL A 199 9.51 42.96 0.75
CA VAL A 199 9.23 43.08 -0.70
C VAL A 199 8.38 41.90 -1.19
N ALA A 200 8.70 40.67 -0.79
CA ALA A 200 7.92 39.49 -1.16
C ALA A 200 6.49 39.58 -0.60
N ASP A 201 6.32 39.99 0.66
CA ASP A 201 5.01 40.17 1.29
C ASP A 201 4.17 41.25 0.59
N ALA A 202 4.79 42.37 0.21
CA ALA A 202 4.13 43.42 -0.54
C ALA A 202 3.66 42.94 -1.93
N LYS A 203 4.51 42.20 -2.66
CA LYS A 203 4.17 41.57 -3.93
C LYS A 203 3.01 40.59 -3.76
N VAL A 204 3.04 39.74 -2.74
CA VAL A 204 1.97 38.76 -2.46
C VAL A 204 0.64 39.46 -2.21
N ARG A 205 0.59 40.54 -1.41
CA ARG A 205 -0.64 41.32 -1.22
C ARG A 205 -1.16 41.90 -2.54
N ALA A 206 -0.29 42.55 -3.31
CA ALA A 206 -0.67 43.15 -4.59
C ALA A 206 -1.17 42.12 -5.61
N PHE A 207 -0.45 41.00 -5.76
CA PHE A 207 -0.81 39.94 -6.69
C PHE A 207 -2.01 39.13 -6.24
N SER A 208 -2.20 38.91 -4.94
CA SER A 208 -3.41 38.25 -4.44
C SER A 208 -4.66 39.07 -4.78
N HIS A 209 -4.60 40.40 -4.65
CA HIS A 209 -5.68 41.30 -5.06
C HIS A 209 -5.87 41.29 -6.59
N LYS A 210 -4.79 41.43 -7.36
CA LYS A 210 -4.84 41.55 -8.83
C LYS A 210 -5.21 40.26 -9.55
N TYR A 211 -4.74 39.11 -9.07
CA TYR A 211 -4.75 37.83 -9.79
C TYR A 211 -5.41 36.67 -9.03
N GLY A 212 -5.71 36.83 -7.73
CA GLY A 212 -6.21 35.72 -6.90
C GLY A 212 -7.55 35.12 -7.32
N HIS A 213 -8.31 35.82 -8.17
CA HIS A 213 -9.60 35.37 -8.71
C HIS A 213 -9.48 34.68 -10.09
N LEU A 214 -8.29 34.67 -10.70
CA LEU A 214 -8.10 34.07 -12.02
C LEU A 214 -8.11 32.54 -11.97
N SER A 215 -8.44 31.91 -13.11
CA SER A 215 -8.25 30.47 -13.28
C SER A 215 -6.76 30.10 -13.22
N ALA A 216 -6.47 28.83 -12.93
CA ALA A 216 -5.10 28.32 -12.80
C ALA A 216 -4.23 28.67 -14.03
N GLN A 217 -4.75 28.45 -15.24
CA GLN A 217 -4.05 28.74 -16.50
C GLN A 217 -3.79 30.24 -16.68
N LYS A 218 -4.78 31.11 -16.42
CA LYS A 218 -4.60 32.57 -16.55
C LYS A 218 -3.63 33.12 -15.51
N LEU A 219 -3.68 32.60 -14.28
CA LEU A 219 -2.71 32.94 -13.25
C LEU A 219 -1.30 32.51 -13.66
N LEU A 220 -1.13 31.28 -14.14
CA LEU A 220 0.16 30.77 -14.61
C LEU A 220 0.73 31.67 -15.71
N ALA A 221 -0.06 31.99 -16.75
CA ALA A 221 0.37 32.85 -17.84
C ALA A 221 0.80 34.24 -17.33
N ALA A 222 -0.01 34.88 -16.48
CA ALA A 222 0.34 36.18 -15.89
C ALA A 222 1.66 36.15 -15.09
N MET A 223 1.89 35.10 -14.31
CA MET A 223 3.11 34.96 -13.51
C MET A 223 4.33 34.64 -14.36
N ILE A 224 4.19 33.77 -15.36
CA ILE A 224 5.28 33.29 -16.22
C ILE A 224 5.68 34.36 -17.24
N GLU A 225 4.72 34.96 -17.94
CA GLU A 225 4.99 35.83 -19.07
C GLU A 225 5.18 37.30 -18.67
N THR A 226 4.51 37.75 -17.60
CA THR A 226 4.49 39.17 -17.20
C THR A 226 5.29 39.45 -15.94
N GLU A 227 4.84 38.94 -14.79
CA GLU A 227 5.34 39.43 -13.49
C GLU A 227 6.75 38.89 -13.16
N PHE A 228 7.04 37.64 -13.55
CA PHE A 228 8.30 36.96 -13.23
C PHE A 228 8.98 36.31 -14.44
N SER A 229 8.80 36.88 -15.64
CA SER A 229 9.48 36.40 -16.85
C SER A 229 11.00 36.23 -16.61
N GLY A 230 11.51 35.03 -16.91
CA GLY A 230 12.89 34.62 -16.67
C GLY A 230 13.32 34.46 -15.21
N ARG A 231 12.45 34.72 -14.23
CA ARG A 231 12.74 34.74 -12.78
C ARG A 231 11.82 33.84 -11.95
N ILE A 232 11.10 32.93 -12.61
CA ILE A 232 10.20 31.94 -12.00
C ILE A 232 10.55 30.53 -12.46
N ALA A 233 10.38 29.56 -11.55
CA ALA A 233 10.55 28.15 -11.83
C ALA A 233 9.36 27.33 -11.33
N LEU A 234 9.10 26.19 -11.96
CA LEU A 234 8.18 25.17 -11.46
C LEU A 234 8.95 24.15 -10.63
N VAL A 235 8.53 23.89 -9.39
CA VAL A 235 9.04 22.78 -8.58
C VAL A 235 8.09 21.60 -8.70
N SER A 236 8.56 20.48 -9.26
CA SER A 236 7.75 19.28 -9.47
C SER A 236 8.42 18.04 -8.90
N SER A 237 7.64 17.22 -8.18
CA SER A 237 8.07 15.90 -7.72
C SER A 237 7.77 14.78 -8.72
N PHE A 238 7.09 15.10 -9.84
CA PHE A 238 6.57 14.10 -10.79
C PHE A 238 5.74 13.01 -10.10
N GLY A 239 4.98 13.38 -9.06
CA GLY A 239 4.06 12.48 -8.36
C GLY A 239 2.78 12.18 -9.16
N THR A 240 1.86 11.43 -8.55
CA THR A 240 0.58 10.98 -9.13
C THR A 240 -0.15 12.06 -9.92
N GLU A 241 -0.23 13.26 -9.35
CA GLU A 241 -1.01 14.37 -9.90
C GLU A 241 -0.17 15.44 -10.63
N ALA A 242 1.14 15.22 -10.81
CA ALA A 242 2.04 16.26 -11.31
C ALA A 242 1.84 16.58 -12.80
N ALA A 243 1.34 15.63 -13.59
CA ALA A 243 1.16 15.78 -15.04
C ALA A 243 0.28 16.98 -15.40
N VAL A 244 -0.75 17.27 -14.62
CA VAL A 244 -1.68 18.39 -14.86
C VAL A 244 -0.94 19.73 -14.89
N LEU A 245 -0.18 20.03 -13.84
CA LEU A 245 0.53 21.31 -13.75
C LEU A 245 1.66 21.40 -14.76
N LEU A 246 2.36 20.29 -15.02
CA LEU A 246 3.40 20.22 -16.04
C LEU A 246 2.82 20.50 -17.44
N HIS A 247 1.65 19.92 -17.75
CA HIS A 247 0.95 20.17 -19.01
C HIS A 247 0.51 21.62 -19.14
N MET A 248 -0.12 22.21 -18.10
CA MET A 248 -0.49 23.63 -18.14
C MET A 248 0.72 24.54 -18.39
N VAL A 249 1.87 24.24 -17.79
CA VAL A 249 3.10 25.00 -18.02
C VAL A 249 3.66 24.77 -19.43
N SER A 250 3.62 23.54 -19.96
CA SER A 250 4.11 23.27 -21.31
C SER A 250 3.31 23.94 -22.42
N GLU A 251 2.04 24.29 -22.15
CA GLU A 251 1.20 25.06 -23.06
C GLU A 251 1.52 26.56 -23.05
N ILE A 252 2.21 27.06 -22.00
CA ILE A 252 2.60 28.47 -21.86
C ILE A 252 4.04 28.66 -22.30
N ASP A 253 4.98 27.95 -21.64
CA ASP A 253 6.40 28.03 -21.92
C ASP A 253 7.08 26.68 -21.65
N ARG A 254 7.42 25.98 -22.73
CA ARG A 254 8.14 24.69 -22.67
C ARG A 254 9.57 24.82 -22.16
N ASN A 255 10.14 26.02 -22.17
CA ASN A 255 11.48 26.32 -21.70
C ASN A 255 11.51 26.84 -20.25
N LEU A 256 10.34 26.97 -19.59
CA LEU A 256 10.28 27.32 -18.18
C LEU A 256 11.11 26.31 -17.37
N PRO A 257 11.99 26.76 -16.47
CA PRO A 257 12.74 25.88 -15.59
C PRO A 257 11.81 24.98 -14.74
N VAL A 258 11.91 23.66 -14.93
CA VAL A 258 11.24 22.65 -14.09
C VAL A 258 12.28 22.01 -13.18
N LEU A 259 12.27 22.40 -11.91
CA LEU A 259 13.17 21.88 -10.89
C LEU A 259 12.64 20.55 -10.34
N PHE A 260 13.41 19.49 -10.56
CA PHE A 260 13.13 18.14 -10.06
C PHE A 260 14.14 17.74 -8.98
N LEU A 261 13.67 17.48 -7.76
CA LEU A 261 14.53 17.03 -6.65
C LEU A 261 14.70 15.50 -6.69
N ASP A 262 15.84 15.05 -7.20
CA ASP A 262 16.27 13.66 -7.11
C ASP A 262 16.92 13.41 -5.75
N THR A 263 16.12 12.91 -4.81
CA THR A 263 16.57 12.62 -3.45
C THR A 263 17.48 11.40 -3.35
N GLN A 264 17.72 10.68 -4.46
CA GLN A 264 18.37 9.36 -4.52
C GLN A 264 17.65 8.28 -3.70
N LYS A 265 16.39 8.53 -3.32
CA LYS A 265 15.53 7.62 -2.56
C LYS A 265 14.13 7.55 -3.19
N LEU A 266 13.99 7.96 -4.45
CA LEU A 266 12.73 7.91 -5.19
C LEU A 266 12.47 6.49 -5.71
N PHE A 267 11.22 6.22 -6.07
CA PHE A 267 10.88 5.02 -6.82
C PHE A 267 11.48 5.08 -8.24
N GLY A 268 11.90 3.94 -8.78
CA GLY A 268 12.35 3.87 -10.18
C GLY A 268 11.23 4.23 -11.15
N GLU A 269 9.98 3.91 -10.78
CA GLU A 269 8.76 4.28 -11.47
C GLU A 269 8.60 5.79 -11.62
N THR A 270 8.92 6.57 -10.57
CA THR A 270 8.85 8.04 -10.61
C THR A 270 9.88 8.62 -11.57
N LEU A 271 11.08 8.03 -11.65
CA LEU A 271 12.11 8.47 -12.61
C LEU A 271 11.67 8.16 -14.06
N ARG A 272 11.13 6.96 -14.32
CA ARG A 272 10.60 6.60 -15.65
C ARG A 272 9.41 7.48 -16.04
N TYR A 273 8.51 7.75 -15.10
CA TYR A 273 7.35 8.60 -15.32
C TYR A 273 7.75 10.06 -15.57
N ARG A 274 8.78 10.56 -14.89
CA ARG A 274 9.41 11.84 -15.24
C ARG A 274 9.84 11.86 -16.69
N ASP A 275 10.67 10.92 -17.11
CA ASP A 275 11.21 10.90 -18.47
C ASP A 275 10.11 10.79 -19.53
N GLN A 276 9.07 10.00 -19.25
CA GLN A 276 7.86 9.92 -20.07
C GLN A 276 7.16 11.27 -20.22
N LEU A 277 6.91 11.98 -19.11
CA LEU A 277 6.25 13.28 -19.13
C LEU A 277 7.11 14.35 -19.80
N VAL A 278 8.43 14.35 -19.57
CA VAL A 278 9.36 15.29 -20.21
C VAL A 278 9.31 15.15 -21.73
N GLY A 279 9.42 13.92 -22.25
CA GLY A 279 9.34 13.67 -23.68
C GLY A 279 7.95 13.98 -24.26
N ARG A 280 6.89 13.59 -23.56
CA ARG A 280 5.51 13.78 -24.04
C ARG A 280 5.07 15.24 -24.08
N LEU A 281 5.46 16.03 -23.08
CA LEU A 281 5.06 17.44 -22.94
C LEU A 281 6.07 18.39 -23.61
N GLY A 282 7.20 17.87 -24.10
CA GLY A 282 8.24 18.68 -24.74
C GLY A 282 8.93 19.65 -23.80
N LEU A 283 9.06 19.30 -22.52
CA LEU A 283 9.70 20.16 -21.51
C LEU A 283 11.20 20.26 -21.79
N ALA A 284 11.66 21.44 -22.20
CA ALA A 284 13.03 21.64 -22.68
C ALA A 284 14.04 21.95 -21.55
N ASN A 285 13.56 22.37 -20.37
CA ASN A 285 14.41 22.88 -19.29
C ASN A 285 14.14 22.18 -17.94
N VAL A 286 14.25 20.86 -17.93
CA VAL A 286 14.06 20.05 -16.71
C VAL A 286 15.40 19.89 -15.99
N GLN A 287 15.52 20.46 -14.81
CA GLN A 287 16.75 20.50 -14.03
C GLN A 287 16.68 19.48 -12.89
N THR A 288 17.55 18.47 -12.93
CA THR A 288 17.65 17.47 -11.87
C THR A 288 18.59 17.95 -10.77
N ILE A 289 18.01 18.30 -9.62
CA ILE A 289 18.70 18.80 -8.44
C ILE A 289 18.93 17.64 -7.48
N ARG A 290 20.16 17.45 -7.01
CA ARG A 290 20.58 16.35 -6.13
C ARG A 290 21.11 16.84 -4.79
N PRO A 291 21.05 16.02 -3.74
CA PRO A 291 21.75 16.32 -2.49
C PRO A 291 23.25 16.49 -2.71
N ASP A 292 23.87 17.29 -1.86
CA ASP A 292 25.32 17.40 -1.83
C ASP A 292 25.93 16.04 -1.42
N PRO A 293 26.79 15.43 -2.26
CA PRO A 293 27.47 14.19 -1.94
C PRO A 293 28.27 14.23 -0.63
N ALA A 294 28.86 15.38 -0.27
CA ALA A 294 29.61 15.52 0.98
C ALA A 294 28.67 15.39 2.19
N ARG A 295 27.52 16.08 2.16
CA ARG A 295 26.47 15.94 3.19
C ARG A 295 25.92 14.52 3.29
N ILE A 296 25.73 13.84 2.16
CA ILE A 296 25.31 12.42 2.18
C ILE A 296 26.38 11.54 2.83
N LYS A 297 27.66 11.73 2.48
CA LYS A 297 28.76 10.96 3.05
C LYS A 297 28.92 11.19 4.56
N GLU A 298 28.74 12.42 5.01
CA GLU A 298 28.86 12.80 6.42
C GLU A 298 27.66 12.30 7.25
N LEU A 299 26.44 12.55 6.78
CA LEU A 299 25.22 12.41 7.60
C LEU A 299 24.37 11.18 7.29
N ASP A 300 24.52 10.56 6.12
CA ASP A 300 23.71 9.43 5.66
C ASP A 300 24.51 8.38 4.87
N SER A 301 25.74 8.10 5.30
CA SER A 301 26.67 7.17 4.63
C SER A 301 26.11 5.76 4.42
N ASN A 302 25.28 5.29 5.35
CA ASN A 302 24.58 3.99 5.26
C ASN A 302 23.20 4.08 4.59
N GLY A 303 22.74 5.28 4.24
CA GLY A 303 21.47 5.49 3.54
C GLY A 303 20.21 5.23 4.37
N LEU A 304 20.31 5.08 5.69
CA LEU A 304 19.21 4.74 6.61
C LEU A 304 18.71 5.94 7.43
N LEU A 305 19.20 7.16 7.18
CA LEU A 305 18.83 8.35 7.96
C LEU A 305 17.32 8.60 7.95
N PHE A 306 16.61 8.25 6.87
CA PHE A 306 15.14 8.34 6.79
C PHE A 306 14.41 7.60 7.91
N SER A 307 14.99 6.51 8.43
CA SER A 307 14.37 5.64 9.44
C SER A 307 14.61 6.13 10.86
N ARG A 308 15.72 6.86 11.07
CA ARG A 308 16.18 7.33 12.38
C ARG A 308 15.89 8.80 12.62
N ARG A 309 16.14 9.66 11.61
CA ARG A 309 15.95 11.12 11.65
C ARG A 309 15.32 11.60 10.34
N ALA A 310 14.02 11.35 10.18
CA ALA A 310 13.29 11.65 8.94
C ALA A 310 13.29 13.15 8.57
N ASN A 311 13.34 14.06 9.55
CA ASN A 311 13.46 15.49 9.32
C ASN A 311 14.83 15.86 8.77
N LEU A 312 15.92 15.42 9.40
CA LEU A 312 17.28 15.64 8.89
C LEU A 312 17.49 15.00 7.51
N CYS A 313 16.95 13.81 7.28
CA CYS A 313 16.95 13.19 5.96
C CYS A 313 16.24 14.07 4.91
N CYS A 314 15.09 14.67 5.25
CA CYS A 314 14.43 15.62 4.36
C CYS A 314 15.24 16.91 4.22
N GLN A 315 15.90 17.39 5.27
CA GLN A 315 16.72 18.60 5.23
C GLN A 315 17.81 18.46 4.15
N ILE A 316 18.68 17.44 4.28
CA ILE A 316 19.85 17.29 3.41
C ILE A 316 19.49 16.78 2.00
N ARG A 317 18.40 16.01 1.86
CA ARG A 317 17.99 15.44 0.56
C ARG A 317 17.00 16.29 -0.21
N LYS A 318 16.37 17.29 0.42
CA LYS A 318 15.27 18.05 -0.20
C LYS A 318 15.35 19.54 0.07
N VAL A 319 15.48 19.96 1.32
CA VAL A 319 15.40 21.39 1.68
C VAL A 319 16.65 22.12 1.22
N GLU A 320 17.84 21.69 1.67
CA GLU A 320 19.11 22.33 1.31
C GLU A 320 19.31 22.37 -0.22
N PRO A 321 19.14 21.26 -0.97
CA PRO A 321 19.34 21.29 -2.42
C PRO A 321 18.34 22.17 -3.16
N LEU A 322 17.10 22.23 -2.67
CA LEU A 322 16.08 23.08 -3.28
C LEU A 322 16.37 24.56 -3.03
N GLU A 323 16.75 24.95 -1.81
CA GLU A 323 17.10 26.34 -1.51
C GLU A 323 18.28 26.82 -2.37
N ARG A 324 19.30 25.96 -2.58
CA ARG A 324 20.39 26.23 -3.53
C ARG A 324 19.87 26.39 -4.96
N ALA A 325 19.02 25.48 -5.44
CA ALA A 325 18.47 25.55 -6.79
C ALA A 325 17.52 26.75 -7.02
N LEU A 326 16.90 27.25 -5.96
CA LEU A 326 16.04 28.44 -6.00
C LEU A 326 16.82 29.76 -5.90
N GLN A 327 18.15 29.71 -5.76
CA GLN A 327 18.98 30.89 -5.92
C GLN A 327 18.79 31.45 -7.34
N GLY A 328 18.61 32.76 -7.45
CA GLY A 328 18.32 33.43 -8.74
C GLY A 328 16.83 33.55 -9.11
N TYR A 329 15.94 32.81 -8.45
CA TYR A 329 14.50 32.94 -8.68
C TYR A 329 13.84 33.88 -7.66
N GLU A 330 12.91 34.71 -8.15
CA GLU A 330 12.06 35.57 -7.32
C GLU A 330 10.73 34.91 -6.96
N ALA A 331 10.32 33.92 -7.76
CA ALA A 331 9.10 33.17 -7.55
C ALA A 331 9.25 31.69 -7.89
N TRP A 332 8.39 30.86 -7.31
CA TRP A 332 8.26 29.47 -7.75
C TRP A 332 6.81 28.98 -7.72
N ILE A 333 6.52 28.00 -8.57
CA ILE A 333 5.20 27.37 -8.72
C ILE A 333 5.23 26.00 -8.04
N THR A 334 4.14 25.62 -7.36
CA THR A 334 3.96 24.26 -6.83
C THR A 334 2.59 23.67 -7.13
N GLY A 335 2.51 22.33 -7.14
CA GLY A 335 1.26 21.57 -7.31
C GLY A 335 0.48 21.31 -6.02
N ARG A 336 0.67 22.11 -4.95
CA ARG A 336 -0.06 21.92 -3.67
C ARG A 336 -1.55 22.24 -3.82
N LYS A 337 -2.40 21.44 -3.18
CA LYS A 337 -3.87 21.57 -3.22
C LYS A 337 -4.46 21.43 -1.82
N ARG A 338 -5.59 22.08 -1.57
CA ARG A 338 -6.26 22.07 -0.26
C ARG A 338 -6.74 20.69 0.16
N TYR A 339 -7.23 19.87 -0.77
CA TYR A 339 -7.74 18.53 -0.45
C TYR A 339 -6.65 17.50 -0.09
N GLN A 340 -5.37 17.80 -0.31
CA GLN A 340 -4.25 16.88 -0.03
C GLN A 340 -3.81 16.91 1.44
N GLY A 341 -4.70 17.14 2.40
CA GLY A 341 -4.42 17.01 3.83
C GLY A 341 -4.88 18.18 4.70
N ARG A 342 -5.05 17.92 6.00
CA ARG A 342 -5.68 18.84 6.97
C ARG A 342 -5.02 20.23 7.04
N ARG A 343 -3.69 20.29 7.16
CA ARG A 343 -2.93 21.57 7.22
C ARG A 343 -2.96 22.36 5.91
N ARG A 344 -3.36 21.75 4.78
CA ARG A 344 -3.47 22.43 3.48
C ARG A 344 -4.83 23.05 3.25
N ALA A 345 -5.83 22.81 4.11
CA ALA A 345 -7.20 23.29 3.90
C ALA A 345 -7.31 24.81 3.66
N VAL A 346 -6.39 25.59 4.25
CA VAL A 346 -6.34 27.06 4.14
C VAL A 346 -5.24 27.56 3.18
N LEU A 347 -4.72 26.71 2.30
CA LEU A 347 -3.63 27.06 1.38
C LEU A 347 -3.99 28.26 0.49
N PRO A 348 -3.24 29.38 0.54
CA PRO A 348 -3.42 30.49 -0.39
C PRO A 348 -2.96 30.14 -1.80
N VAL A 349 -3.59 30.77 -2.80
CA VAL A 349 -3.16 30.65 -4.21
C VAL A 349 -1.80 31.33 -4.43
N ILE A 350 -1.53 32.41 -3.71
CA ILE A 350 -0.25 33.14 -3.72
C ILE A 350 0.17 33.36 -2.27
N GLU A 351 1.39 32.96 -1.90
CA GLU A 351 1.93 33.08 -0.54
C GLU A 351 3.39 33.56 -0.58
N ALA A 352 3.88 34.13 0.53
CA ALA A 352 5.30 34.44 0.69
C ALA A 352 6.03 33.26 1.34
N ALA A 353 7.22 32.92 0.86
CA ALA A 353 8.08 31.91 1.47
C ALA A 353 9.56 32.26 1.24
N ALA A 354 10.36 32.28 2.31
CA ALA A 354 11.81 32.53 2.26
C ALA A 354 12.22 33.75 1.39
N GLY A 355 11.48 34.87 1.50
CA GLY A 355 11.74 36.09 0.73
C GLY A 355 11.48 35.96 -0.78
N ARG A 356 10.61 35.04 -1.18
CA ARG A 356 10.15 34.80 -2.56
C ARG A 356 8.63 34.68 -2.61
N VAL A 357 8.07 34.83 -3.80
CA VAL A 357 6.63 34.61 -4.06
C VAL A 357 6.41 33.14 -4.45
N LYS A 358 5.46 32.48 -3.80
CA LYS A 358 5.11 31.09 -4.09
C LYS A 358 3.69 31.02 -4.61
N ILE A 359 3.53 30.36 -5.76
CA ILE A 359 2.26 30.26 -6.48
C ILE A 359 1.76 28.81 -6.42
N ASN A 360 0.50 28.64 -6.02
CA ASN A 360 -0.20 27.36 -5.93
C ASN A 360 -1.46 27.41 -6.83
N PRO A 361 -1.31 27.31 -8.18
CA PRO A 361 -2.40 27.55 -9.12
C PRO A 361 -3.58 26.58 -8.93
N LEU A 362 -3.29 25.39 -8.42
CA LEU A 362 -4.26 24.33 -8.20
C LEU A 362 -4.81 24.32 -6.75
N ALA A 363 -4.52 25.34 -5.93
CA ALA A 363 -4.89 25.34 -4.51
C ALA A 363 -6.40 25.04 -4.28
N GLY A 364 -7.27 25.61 -5.12
CA GLY A 364 -8.72 25.44 -5.06
C GLY A 364 -9.30 24.29 -5.89
N TRP A 365 -8.50 23.51 -6.62
CA TRP A 365 -9.00 22.42 -7.45
C TRP A 365 -9.47 21.25 -6.60
N SER A 366 -10.55 20.57 -7.00
CA SER A 366 -10.99 19.29 -6.43
C SER A 366 -10.27 18.11 -7.08
N LYS A 367 -10.44 16.92 -6.52
CA LYS A 367 -9.94 15.67 -7.13
C LYS A 367 -10.65 15.37 -8.45
N ASP A 368 -11.96 15.60 -8.51
CA ASP A 368 -12.77 15.35 -9.71
C ASP A 368 -12.33 16.25 -10.88
N LEU A 369 -12.16 17.55 -10.63
CA LEU A 369 -11.69 18.49 -11.66
C LEU A 369 -10.30 18.12 -12.19
N LEU A 370 -9.45 17.59 -11.32
CA LEU A 370 -8.16 17.07 -11.72
C LEU A 370 -8.30 15.83 -12.59
N ASP A 371 -9.17 14.90 -12.21
CA ASP A 371 -9.37 13.65 -12.95
C ASP A 371 -9.99 13.91 -14.33
N GLU A 372 -10.93 14.85 -14.42
CA GLU A 372 -11.47 15.38 -15.67
C GLU A 372 -10.35 15.92 -16.56
N TYR A 373 -9.44 16.74 -16.01
CA TYR A 373 -8.31 17.28 -16.78
C TYR A 373 -7.37 16.18 -17.31
N PHE A 374 -7.13 15.13 -16.52
CA PHE A 374 -6.35 13.97 -16.99
C PHE A 374 -7.01 13.29 -18.19
N ILE A 375 -8.34 13.14 -18.17
CA ILE A 375 -9.12 12.51 -19.25
C ILE A 375 -9.12 13.41 -20.48
N GLU A 376 -9.49 14.68 -20.31
CA GLU A 376 -9.61 15.66 -21.39
C GLU A 376 -8.32 15.80 -22.21
N HIS A 377 -7.17 15.84 -21.52
CA HIS A 377 -5.86 15.99 -22.16
C HIS A 377 -5.12 14.65 -22.36
N GLY A 378 -5.78 13.52 -22.07
CA GLY A 378 -5.25 12.17 -22.22
C GLY A 378 -3.93 11.93 -21.47
N LEU A 379 -3.69 12.61 -20.35
CA LEU A 379 -2.42 12.59 -19.62
C LEU A 379 -2.19 11.19 -19.00
N PRO A 380 -0.94 10.67 -19.04
CA PRO A 380 -0.67 9.36 -18.47
C PRO A 380 -0.75 9.44 -16.94
N ARG A 381 -1.33 8.44 -16.28
CA ARG A 381 -1.30 8.32 -14.81
C ARG A 381 0.04 7.80 -14.34
N HIS A 382 0.42 8.14 -13.12
CA HIS A 382 1.62 7.57 -12.51
C HIS A 382 1.40 6.06 -12.29
N PRO A 383 2.33 5.17 -12.71
CA PRO A 383 2.11 3.72 -12.68
C PRO A 383 1.79 3.17 -11.27
N LEU A 384 2.48 3.67 -10.23
CA LEU A 384 2.21 3.28 -8.85
C LEU A 384 0.82 3.68 -8.30
N GLU A 385 0.09 4.57 -8.97
CA GLU A 385 -1.28 4.92 -8.55
C GLU A 385 -2.21 3.71 -8.64
N ALA A 386 -2.10 2.91 -9.72
CA ALA A 386 -2.84 1.67 -9.91
C ALA A 386 -2.47 0.58 -8.88
N GLU A 387 -1.31 0.74 -8.24
CA GLU A 387 -0.85 -0.12 -7.14
C GLU A 387 -1.30 0.39 -5.76
N GLY A 388 -2.08 1.47 -5.68
CA GLY A 388 -2.60 2.02 -4.43
C GLY A 388 -1.67 3.01 -3.73
N PHE A 389 -0.63 3.52 -4.40
CA PHE A 389 0.19 4.62 -3.90
C PHE A 389 -0.41 5.97 -4.34
N LEU A 390 -1.35 6.51 -3.57
CA LEU A 390 -2.08 7.72 -3.95
C LEU A 390 -1.29 9.03 -3.73
N SER A 391 -0.32 9.04 -2.81
CA SER A 391 0.62 10.15 -2.61
C SER A 391 2.05 9.66 -2.64
N ILE A 392 2.83 10.06 -3.63
CA ILE A 392 4.17 9.51 -3.87
C ILE A 392 5.26 10.49 -3.43
N GLY A 393 6.23 9.99 -2.66
CA GLY A 393 7.44 10.69 -2.29
C GLY A 393 8.67 9.79 -2.44
N CYS A 394 9.54 9.79 -1.44
CA CYS A 394 10.66 8.84 -1.41
C CYS A 394 10.13 7.43 -1.08
N MET A 395 10.66 6.42 -1.76
CA MET A 395 10.35 5.00 -1.57
C MET A 395 10.30 4.57 -0.10
N PRO A 396 11.29 4.88 0.77
CA PRO A 396 11.25 4.41 2.15
C PRO A 396 10.22 5.13 3.05
N CYS A 397 9.60 6.21 2.58
CA CYS A 397 8.65 7.02 3.36
C CYS A 397 7.26 7.08 2.71
N THR A 398 6.98 6.16 1.80
CA THR A 398 5.73 6.09 1.04
C THR A 398 5.23 4.65 1.06
N ASP A 399 3.96 4.46 1.42
CA ASP A 399 3.28 3.18 1.46
C ASP A 399 1.94 3.26 0.73
N ARG A 400 1.33 2.11 0.48
CA ARG A 400 -0.03 2.02 -0.06
C ARG A 400 -1.03 2.55 0.96
N VAL A 401 -2.19 2.98 0.46
CA VAL A 401 -3.34 3.35 1.29
C VAL A 401 -4.46 2.33 1.11
N ALA A 402 -5.14 2.00 2.20
CA ALA A 402 -6.31 1.11 2.14
C ALA A 402 -7.53 1.88 1.60
N PRO A 403 -8.53 1.18 1.01
CA PRO A 403 -9.78 1.82 0.59
C PRO A 403 -10.41 2.63 1.73
N GLY A 404 -10.71 3.91 1.47
CA GLY A 404 -11.29 4.83 2.45
C GLY A 404 -10.30 5.52 3.40
N GLU A 405 -9.02 5.16 3.39
CA GLU A 405 -7.99 5.95 4.09
C GLU A 405 -7.73 7.28 3.36
N ASP A 406 -7.27 8.29 4.12
CA ASP A 406 -6.77 9.55 3.53
C ASP A 406 -5.67 9.27 2.50
N MET A 407 -5.67 9.98 1.37
CA MET A 407 -4.74 9.72 0.26
C MET A 407 -3.26 9.89 0.65
N ARG A 408 -2.96 10.66 1.71
CA ARG A 408 -1.61 10.82 2.26
C ARG A 408 -1.34 9.94 3.46
N ALA A 409 -2.26 9.08 3.91
CA ALA A 409 -2.04 8.15 5.03
C ALA A 409 -0.84 7.20 4.79
N GLY A 410 -0.48 6.97 3.53
CA GLY A 410 0.72 6.21 3.16
C GLY A 410 2.04 6.98 3.35
N ARG A 411 2.01 8.30 3.59
CA ARG A 411 3.21 9.12 3.79
C ARG A 411 3.61 9.06 5.26
N TRP A 412 4.86 8.68 5.53
CA TRP A 412 5.40 8.59 6.89
C TRP A 412 4.52 7.75 7.85
N ARG A 413 3.90 6.67 7.35
CA ARG A 413 3.01 5.80 8.14
C ARG A 413 3.68 5.39 9.45
N GLY A 414 3.05 5.71 10.58
CA GLY A 414 3.57 5.43 11.92
C GLY A 414 4.62 6.41 12.45
N GLN A 415 4.80 7.58 11.82
CA GLN A 415 5.61 8.69 12.32
C GLN A 415 4.73 9.91 12.60
N ASP A 416 5.18 10.79 13.50
CA ASP A 416 4.52 12.05 13.80
C ASP A 416 4.98 13.14 12.81
N LYS A 417 4.55 12.98 11.55
CA LYS A 417 4.95 13.86 10.45
C LYS A 417 3.91 13.88 9.34
N ASP A 418 3.31 15.06 9.13
CA ASP A 418 2.28 15.22 8.09
C ASP A 418 2.76 15.99 6.85
N GLU A 419 3.84 16.78 6.97
CA GLU A 419 4.34 17.62 5.89
C GLU A 419 5.83 17.50 5.62
N CYS A 420 6.21 17.86 4.40
CA CYS A 420 7.61 17.91 4.00
C CYS A 420 8.19 19.30 4.33
N GLY A 421 9.40 19.35 4.87
CA GLY A 421 10.11 20.60 5.19
C GLY A 421 10.29 21.58 4.01
N ILE A 422 10.12 21.15 2.75
CA ILE A 422 10.09 22.04 1.57
C ILE A 422 8.94 23.07 1.63
N HIS A 423 7.91 22.80 2.43
CA HIS A 423 6.70 23.64 2.49
C HIS A 423 6.46 24.25 3.85
N GLU A 424 7.37 24.04 4.79
CA GLU A 424 7.33 24.69 6.09
C GLU A 424 7.76 26.15 5.90
N THR A 425 6.91 27.07 6.34
CA THR A 425 7.28 28.49 6.44
C THR A 425 8.09 28.70 7.73
N PRO A 426 8.91 29.76 7.83
CA PRO A 426 9.60 30.10 9.08
C PRO A 426 8.64 30.21 10.28
N ALA A 427 7.40 30.68 10.06
CA ALA A 427 6.35 30.76 11.09
C ALA A 427 5.87 29.38 11.60
N SER A 428 6.03 28.32 10.81
CA SER A 428 5.67 26.95 11.23
C SER A 428 6.78 26.26 12.05
N GLN A 429 8.02 26.74 11.95
CA GLN A 429 9.15 26.22 12.75
C GLN A 429 9.13 26.76 14.19
N SER A 430 8.63 27.99 14.40
CA SER A 430 8.51 28.58 15.74
C SER A 430 7.38 27.95 16.58
N LEU A 431 6.39 27.32 15.96
CA LEU A 431 5.29 26.65 16.68
C LEU A 431 5.63 25.21 17.08
N THR A 432 6.65 24.59 16.48
CA THR A 432 7.12 23.25 16.84
C THR A 432 8.21 23.26 17.92
N SER A 433 8.83 24.41 18.19
CA SER A 433 9.86 24.59 19.23
C SER A 433 9.28 25.00 20.59
N SER A 434 8.04 25.47 20.64
CA SER A 434 7.33 25.77 21.88
C SER A 434 6.24 24.72 22.06
N GLY A 435 6.61 23.64 22.74
CA GLY A 435 5.65 22.62 23.17
C GLY A 435 4.49 23.24 23.94
N LEU A 436 3.29 22.91 23.49
CA LEU A 436 2.05 22.90 24.27
C LEU A 436 1.49 21.48 24.23
#